data_AF-A1U2K4-F1
#
_entry.id   AF-A1U2K4-F1
#
_cell.length_a   1.000
_cell.length_b   1.000
_cell.length_c   1.000
_cell.angle_alpha   90.00
_cell.angle_beta   90.00
_cell.angle_gamma   90.00
#
_symmetry.space_group_name_H-M   'P 1'
#
loop_
_entity.id
_entity.type
_entity.pdbx_description
1 polymer ?
#
loop_
_entity_poly.entity_id
_entity_poly.type
_entity_poly.pdbx_seq_one_letter_code
_entity_poly.pdbx_strand_id
1 'polypeptide(L)'
;MAPRYDTLFYDGSCPLCAREIRTLRRLQTGNLIFADIHEQNPSNQQLPSREQLLRRLHLMSWNGEWVTGLHANVRAWSHTRFGWLFKPLLWPVIHPIASRIYETWADKRYGRKYACAMGHENSCPPGT
;
A
#
# COMPACT_ATOMS: atom_id res chain seq x y z
N MET A 1 26.75 3.85 10.78
CA MET A 1 25.36 3.44 11.11
C MET A 1 24.62 3.30 9.78
N ALA A 2 24.11 2.12 9.43
CA ALA A 2 23.35 1.98 8.19
C ALA A 2 22.07 2.83 8.26
N PRO A 3 21.66 3.51 7.16
CA PRO A 3 20.43 4.29 7.16
C PRO A 3 19.22 3.40 7.48
N ARG A 4 18.34 3.87 8.38
CA ARG A 4 17.11 3.16 8.79
C ARG A 4 15.91 3.79 8.10
N TYR A 5 15.55 3.25 6.95
CA TYR A 5 14.38 3.69 6.20
C TYR A 5 13.37 2.54 6.05
N ASP A 6 12.10 2.91 6.06
CA ASP A 6 11.02 2.02 5.62
C ASP A 6 10.83 2.19 4.10
N THR A 7 10.41 1.13 3.41
CA THR A 7 10.10 1.16 1.97
C THR A 7 8.62 0.89 1.75
N LEU A 8 7.89 1.87 1.22
CA LEU A 8 6.48 1.74 0.84
C LEU A 8 6.36 1.30 -0.62
N PHE A 9 5.74 0.14 -0.84
CA PHE A 9 5.44 -0.39 -2.15
C PHE A 9 4.07 0.09 -2.60
N TYR A 10 3.99 0.76 -3.74
CA TYR A 10 2.78 1.39 -4.22
C TYR A 10 2.48 1.08 -5.68
N ASP A 11 1.20 1.20 -6.04
CA ASP A 11 0.70 1.03 -7.40
C ASP A 11 0.71 2.40 -8.11
N GLY A 12 1.70 2.63 -8.98
CA GLY A 12 1.80 3.85 -9.78
C GLY A 12 0.72 4.00 -10.86
N SER A 13 0.09 2.89 -11.26
CA SER A 13 -1.00 2.89 -12.23
C SER A 13 -2.36 3.25 -11.61
N CYS A 14 -2.43 3.38 -10.28
CA CYS A 14 -3.59 3.85 -9.53
C CYS A 14 -3.51 5.37 -9.30
N PRO A 15 -4.35 6.22 -9.93
CA PRO A 15 -4.26 7.67 -9.79
C PRO A 15 -4.41 8.19 -8.36
N LEU A 16 -5.26 7.54 -7.56
CA LEU A 16 -5.43 7.87 -6.13
C LEU A 16 -4.15 7.59 -5.34
N CYS A 17 -3.60 6.39 -5.54
CA CYS A 17 -2.39 5.91 -4.89
C CYS A 17 -1.19 6.80 -5.27
N ALA A 18 -1.00 7.08 -6.56
CA ALA A 18 0.05 7.97 -7.04
C ALA A 18 -0.07 9.40 -6.48
N ARG A 19 -1.30 9.92 -6.31
CA ARG A 19 -1.53 11.24 -5.70
C ARG A 19 -1.17 11.25 -4.22
N GLU A 20 -1.49 10.18 -3.49
CA GLU A 20 -1.09 9.99 -2.11
C GLU A 20 0.44 9.95 -1.98
N ILE A 21 1.13 9.17 -2.83
CA ILE A 21 2.60 9.11 -2.83
C ILE A 21 3.24 10.46 -3.13
N ARG A 22 2.71 11.24 -4.09
CA ARG A 22 3.19 12.61 -4.33
C ARG A 22 3.07 13.51 -3.11
N THR A 23 2.02 13.31 -2.31
CA THR A 23 1.79 14.06 -1.07
C THR A 23 2.77 13.60 0.01
N LEU A 24 2.90 12.30 0.23
CA LEU A 24 3.85 11.73 1.18
C LEU A 24 5.31 12.11 0.85
N ARG A 25 5.73 12.09 -0.42
CA ARG A 25 7.07 12.53 -0.85
C ARG A 25 7.40 13.97 -0.41
N ARG A 26 6.40 14.85 -0.40
CA ARG A 26 6.56 16.26 0.03
C ARG A 26 6.57 16.43 1.54
N LEU A 27 5.94 15.52 2.28
CA LEU A 27 5.68 15.67 3.72
C LEU A 27 6.53 14.77 4.61
N GLN A 28 7.13 13.72 4.05
CA GLN A 28 7.98 12.78 4.78
C GLN A 28 9.27 13.44 5.26
N THR A 29 9.80 13.00 6.40
CA THR A 29 10.93 13.64 7.09
C THR A 29 12.29 12.96 6.90
N GLY A 30 12.44 12.09 5.90
CA GLY A 30 13.72 11.51 5.45
C GLY A 30 13.88 9.99 5.64
N ASN A 31 12.92 9.29 6.24
CA ASN A 31 13.04 7.86 6.59
C ASN A 31 12.04 6.96 5.86
N LEU A 32 11.47 7.44 4.75
CA LEU A 32 10.51 6.69 3.94
C LEU A 32 10.89 6.75 2.46
N ILE A 33 11.12 5.58 1.87
CA ILE A 33 11.37 5.39 0.44
C ILE A 33 10.10 4.85 -0.23
N PHE A 34 9.92 5.14 -1.51
CA PHE A 34 8.76 4.69 -2.30
C PHE A 34 9.24 3.83 -3.46
N ALA A 35 8.70 2.61 -3.55
CA ALA A 35 9.00 1.66 -4.62
C ALA A 35 7.74 1.41 -5.45
N ASP A 36 7.77 1.76 -6.74
CA ASP A 36 6.65 1.46 -7.64
C ASP A 36 6.66 -0.03 -7.97
N ILE A 37 5.56 -0.72 -7.71
CA ILE A 37 5.41 -2.15 -7.98
C ILE A 37 5.63 -2.46 -9.47
N HIS A 38 5.30 -1.53 -10.36
CA HIS A 38 5.48 -1.70 -11.79
C HIS A 38 6.95 -1.71 -12.24
N GLU A 39 7.84 -1.14 -11.44
CA GLU A 39 9.28 -1.06 -11.71
C GLU A 39 10.08 -2.17 -11.00
N GLN A 40 9.43 -3.00 -10.17
CA GLN A 40 10.11 -4.07 -9.43
C GLN A 40 10.35 -5.31 -10.29
N ASN A 41 11.52 -5.94 -10.10
CA ASN A 41 11.86 -7.20 -10.76
C ASN A 41 10.96 -8.33 -10.22
N PRO A 42 10.11 -8.95 -11.06
CA PRO A 42 9.21 -10.03 -10.64
C PRO A 42 9.94 -11.30 -10.19
N SER A 43 11.22 -11.47 -10.54
CA SER A 43 12.05 -12.61 -10.12
C SER A 43 12.71 -12.40 -8.75
N ASN A 44 12.50 -11.26 -8.08
CA ASN A 44 13.04 -11.03 -6.75
C ASN A 44 12.26 -11.83 -5.70
N GLN A 45 12.84 -12.96 -5.26
CA GLN A 45 12.25 -13.86 -4.26
C GLN A 45 12.14 -13.26 -2.85
N GLN A 46 12.79 -12.11 -2.59
CA GLN A 46 12.70 -11.43 -1.30
C GLN A 46 11.45 -10.56 -1.17
N LEU A 47 10.73 -10.32 -2.27
CA LEU A 47 9.49 -9.55 -2.28
C LEU A 47 8.27 -10.47 -2.24
N PRO A 48 7.15 -10.04 -1.63
CA PRO A 48 5.85 -10.66 -1.83
C PRO A 48 5.52 -10.75 -3.33
N SER A 49 4.62 -11.67 -3.69
CA SER A 49 4.23 -11.83 -5.08
C SER A 49 3.67 -10.51 -5.64
N ARG A 50 3.87 -10.28 -6.94
CA ARG A 50 3.34 -9.09 -7.61
C ARG A 50 1.85 -8.90 -7.36
N GLU A 51 1.09 -10.00 -7.36
CA GLU A 51 -0.33 -9.99 -7.02
C GLU A 51 -0.58 -9.47 -5.60
N GLN A 52 0.13 -9.98 -4.60
CA GLN A 52 -0.01 -9.54 -3.22
C GLN A 52 0.25 -8.04 -3.08
N LEU A 53 1.35 -7.57 -3.69
CA LEU A 53 1.73 -6.15 -3.72
C LEU A 53 0.67 -5.28 -4.40
N LEU A 54 0.08 -5.73 -5.52
CA LEU A 54 -0.97 -4.99 -6.23
C LEU A 54 -2.32 -5.01 -5.50
N ARG A 55 -2.60 -6.06 -4.73
CA ARG A 55 -3.89 -6.24 -4.05
C ARG A 55 -4.00 -5.41 -2.77
N ARG A 56 -2.95 -5.38 -1.96
CA ARG A 56 -2.90 -4.63 -0.70
C ARG A 56 -1.64 -3.76 -0.65
N LEU A 57 -1.72 -2.61 -0.01
CA LEU A 57 -0.55 -1.78 0.29
C LEU A 57 0.44 -2.54 1.19
N HIS A 58 1.73 -2.47 0.87
CA HIS A 58 2.80 -3.10 1.62
C HIS A 58 3.87 -2.09 1.97
N LEU A 59 4.40 -2.18 3.18
CA LEU A 59 5.55 -1.44 3.64
C LEU A 59 6.54 -2.42 4.27
N MET A 60 7.79 -2.39 3.81
CA MET A 60 8.89 -3.10 4.44
C MET A 60 9.58 -2.15 5.42
N SER A 61 9.55 -2.51 6.70
CA SER A 61 10.25 -1.75 7.74
C SER A 61 11.76 -1.98 7.65
N TRP A 62 12.56 -1.03 8.16
CA TRP A 62 14.03 -1.11 8.18
C TRP A 62 14.58 -2.38 8.87
N ASN A 63 13.79 -3.02 9.73
CA ASN A 63 14.11 -4.27 10.41
C ASN A 63 13.75 -5.55 9.60
N GLY A 64 13.21 -5.39 8.39
CA GLY A 64 12.78 -6.50 7.53
C GLY A 64 11.33 -6.98 7.77
N GLU A 65 10.57 -6.32 8.63
CA GLU A 65 9.17 -6.66 8.90
C GLU A 65 8.24 -6.11 7.83
N TRP A 66 7.29 -6.92 7.37
CA TRP A 66 6.24 -6.51 6.44
C TRP A 66 5.00 -6.01 7.19
N VAL A 67 4.65 -4.76 6.94
CA VAL A 67 3.39 -4.15 7.39
C VAL A 67 2.48 -4.01 6.18
N THR A 68 1.21 -4.42 6.31
CA THR A 68 0.28 -4.46 5.18
C THR A 68 -1.01 -3.71 5.46
N GLY A 69 -1.74 -3.39 4.38
CA GLY A 69 -3.09 -2.88 4.46
C GLY A 69 -3.19 -1.49 5.11
N LEU A 70 -4.21 -1.32 5.95
CA LEU A 70 -4.43 -0.07 6.69
C LEU A 70 -3.25 0.26 7.61
N HIS A 71 -2.64 -0.74 8.24
CA HIS A 71 -1.44 -0.54 9.07
C HIS A 71 -0.28 0.03 8.26
N ALA A 72 -0.07 -0.46 7.02
CA ALA A 72 0.97 0.08 6.14
C ALA A 72 0.72 1.56 5.83
N ASN A 73 -0.54 1.94 5.61
CA ASN A 73 -0.90 3.33 5.34
C ASN A 73 -0.62 4.22 6.56
N VAL A 74 -1.08 3.82 7.74
CA VAL A 74 -0.84 4.57 8.99
C VAL A 74 0.66 4.67 9.29
N ARG A 75 1.42 3.60 9.04
CA ARG A 75 2.88 3.59 9.19
C ARG A 75 3.56 4.56 8.22
N ALA A 76 3.14 4.58 6.95
CA ALA A 76 3.67 5.53 5.96
C ALA A 76 3.43 6.98 6.38
N TRP A 77 2.20 7.32 6.78
CA TRP A 77 1.86 8.67 7.25
C TRP A 77 2.56 9.04 8.56
N SER A 78 2.94 8.06 9.38
CA SER A 78 3.74 8.27 10.60
C SER A 78 5.15 8.79 10.33
N HIS A 79 5.65 8.73 9.10
CA HIS A 79 6.90 9.37 8.66
C HIS A 79 6.72 10.86 8.31
N THR A 80 5.53 11.42 8.51
CA THR A 80 5.22 12.84 8.30
C THR A 80 4.87 13.51 9.62
N ARG A 81 4.94 14.84 9.67
CA ARG A 81 4.43 15.63 10.81
C ARG A 81 2.94 15.44 11.12
N PHE A 82 2.19 14.87 10.17
CA PHE A 82 0.74 14.66 10.27
C PHE A 82 0.37 13.22 10.65
N GLY A 83 1.34 12.35 10.93
CA GLY A 83 1.08 10.95 11.25
C GLY A 83 0.10 10.72 12.40
N TRP A 84 0.05 11.65 13.35
CA TRP A 84 -0.90 11.60 14.47
C TRP A 84 -2.37 11.62 14.03
N LEU A 85 -2.70 12.23 12.88
CA LEU A 85 -4.06 12.26 12.32
C LEU A 85 -4.53 10.88 11.86
N PHE A 86 -3.59 10.00 11.51
CA PHE A 86 -3.89 8.66 10.99
C PHE A 86 -3.91 7.59 12.09
N LYS A 87 -3.30 7.85 13.26
CA LYS A 87 -3.29 6.92 14.39
C LYS A 87 -4.68 6.50 14.91
N PRO A 88 -5.71 7.39 14.97
CA PRO A 88 -7.05 6.99 15.38
C PRO A 88 -7.66 5.86 14.53
N LEU A 89 -7.22 5.69 13.28
CA LEU A 89 -7.67 4.57 12.43
C LEU A 89 -7.29 3.20 12.99
N LEU A 90 -6.32 3.13 13.91
CA LEU A 90 -5.88 1.90 14.56
C LEU A 90 -6.49 1.70 15.96
N TRP A 91 -7.41 2.57 16.40
CA TRP A 91 -8.09 2.39 17.69
C TRP A 91 -9.03 1.17 17.64
N PRO A 92 -9.17 0.41 18.74
CA PRO A 92 -9.87 -0.87 18.74
C PRO A 92 -11.33 -0.78 18.26
N VAL A 93 -11.97 0.37 18.44
CA VAL A 93 -13.36 0.61 17.98
C VAL A 93 -13.42 1.04 16.51
N ILE A 94 -12.45 1.84 16.04
CA ILE A 94 -12.44 2.43 14.70
C ILE A 94 -11.83 1.47 13.67
N HIS A 95 -10.76 0.78 14.07
CA HIS A 95 -10.00 -0.14 13.25
C HIS A 95 -10.83 -1.17 12.48
N PRO A 96 -11.79 -1.92 13.10
CA PRO A 96 -12.56 -2.92 12.35
C PRO A 96 -13.35 -2.29 11.20
N ILE A 97 -13.94 -1.11 11.42
CA ILE A 97 -14.70 -0.39 10.40
C ILE A 97 -13.75 0.14 9.32
N ALA A 98 -12.66 0.80 9.72
CA ALA A 98 -11.69 1.35 8.79
C ALA A 98 -11.01 0.28 7.93
N SER A 99 -10.65 -0.87 8.53
CA SER A 99 -10.05 -2.00 7.81
C SER A 99 -11.03 -2.56 6.78
N ARG A 100 -12.30 -2.75 7.15
CA ARG A 100 -13.35 -3.23 6.24
C ARG A 100 -13.54 -2.31 5.03
N ILE A 101 -13.56 -0.99 5.26
CA ILE A 101 -13.68 0.02 4.20
C ILE A 101 -12.45 -0.03 3.28
N TYR A 102 -11.26 -0.02 3.88
CA TYR A 102 -10.00 -0.10 3.14
C TYR A 102 -9.94 -1.38 2.29
N GLU A 103 -10.27 -2.53 2.88
CA GLU A 103 -10.21 -3.83 2.21
C GLU A 103 -11.16 -3.88 1.01
N THR A 104 -12.41 -3.43 1.22
CA THR A 104 -13.42 -3.39 0.15
C THR A 104 -12.99 -2.50 -1.00
N TRP A 105 -12.45 -1.31 -0.69
CA TRP A 105 -11.92 -0.40 -1.72
C TRP A 105 -10.73 -1.04 -2.46
N ALA A 106 -9.80 -1.65 -1.74
CA ALA A 106 -8.60 -2.25 -2.32
C ALA A 106 -8.93 -3.46 -3.21
N ASP A 107 -9.87 -4.32 -2.81
CA ASP A 107 -10.33 -5.44 -3.63
C ASP A 107 -11.08 -4.93 -4.89
N LYS A 108 -11.95 -3.91 -4.76
CA LYS A 108 -12.63 -3.30 -5.92
C LYS A 108 -11.64 -2.64 -6.88
N ARG A 109 -10.63 -1.94 -6.37
CA ARG A 109 -9.55 -1.35 -7.18
C ARG A 109 -8.78 -2.44 -7.92
N TYR A 110 -8.39 -3.51 -7.23
CA TYR A 110 -7.66 -4.63 -7.81
C TYR A 110 -8.48 -5.34 -8.89
N GLY A 111 -9.73 -5.68 -8.60
CA GLY A 111 -10.66 -6.34 -9.53
C GLY A 111 -10.83 -5.56 -10.83
N ARG A 112 -11.06 -4.24 -10.73
CA ARG A 112 -11.23 -3.36 -11.90
C ARG A 112 -9.98 -3.20 -12.76
N LYS A 113 -8.79 -3.35 -12.21
CA LYS A 113 -7.52 -3.07 -12.92
C LYS A 113 -6.75 -4.31 -13.33
N TYR A 114 -6.79 -5.39 -12.54
CA TYR A 114 -5.83 -6.49 -12.65
C TYR A 114 -6.48 -7.88 -12.69
N ALA A 115 -7.66 -8.10 -12.09
CA ALA A 115 -8.24 -9.44 -12.03
C ALA A 115 -8.51 -10.06 -13.42
N CYS A 116 -8.93 -9.24 -14.39
CA CYS A 116 -9.14 -9.69 -15.77
C CYS A 116 -7.84 -10.03 -16.51
N ALA A 117 -6.74 -9.33 -16.21
CA ALA A 117 -5.44 -9.58 -16.83
C ALA A 117 -4.72 -10.81 -16.25
N MET A 118 -5.09 -11.23 -15.04
CA MET A 118 -4.47 -12.33 -14.29
C MET A 118 -5.27 -13.65 -14.38
N GLY A 119 -6.30 -13.73 -15.24
CA GLY A 119 -7.04 -14.97 -15.49
C GLY A 119 -8.13 -15.33 -14.46
N HIS A 120 -8.52 -14.40 -13.59
CA HIS A 120 -9.67 -14.60 -12.69
C HIS A 120 -10.98 -14.21 -13.39
N GLU A 121 -11.44 -15.05 -14.32
CA GLU A 121 -12.63 -14.82 -15.16
C GLU A 121 -13.90 -14.50 -14.33
N ASN A 122 -14.04 -15.12 -13.15
CA ASN A 122 -15.16 -14.92 -12.23
C ASN A 122 -15.11 -13.64 -11.38
N SER A 123 -14.04 -12.84 -11.51
CA SER A 123 -13.80 -11.63 -10.68
C SER A 123 -13.83 -10.33 -11.49
N CYS A 124 -14.07 -10.40 -12.81
CA CYS A 124 -14.30 -9.21 -13.61
C CYS A 124 -15.64 -8.57 -13.21
N PRO A 125 -15.69 -7.25 -12.95
CA PRO A 125 -16.95 -6.56 -12.83
C PRO A 125 -17.72 -6.66 -14.17
N PRO A 126 -19.05 -6.85 -14.15
CA PRO A 126 -19.83 -6.85 -15.38
C PRO A 126 -19.59 -5.52 -16.10
N GLY A 127 -19.31 -5.61 -17.40
CA GLY A 127 -18.97 -4.46 -18.25
C GLY A 127 -20.04 -3.37 -18.14
N THR A 128 -19.59 -2.14 -17.90
CA THR A 128 -20.36 -0.92 -18.14
C THR A 128 -20.45 -0.62 -19.62
#